data_AF-A0A0C2H9W0-F1
#
_entry.id   AF-A0A0C2H9W0-F1
#
_cell.length_a   1.000
_cell.length_b   1.000
_cell.length_c   1.000
_cell.angle_alpha   90.00
_cell.angle_beta   90.00
_cell.angle_gamma   90.00
#
_symmetry.space_group_name_H-M   'P 1'
#
loop_
_entity.id
_entity.type
_entity.pdbx_description
1 polymer ?
#
loop_
_entity_poly.entity_id
_entity_poly.type
_entity_poly.pdbx_seq_one_letter_code
_entity_poly.pdbx_strand_id
1 'polypeptide(L)'
;MTEFELTFSYKIEEMLSRIAHPEYRQLLVELLSVVATILERNPEVTFTSGPFDCDVLIKKAFYLYADQQNISNKEDLTPFYQLENISTTTSTATYLTKFS
;
A
#
# COMPACT_ATOMS: atom_id res chain seq x y z
N MET A 1 2.73 -19.35 -17.81
CA MET A 1 3.24 -19.33 -16.43
C MET A 1 4.38 -20.31 -16.33
N THR A 2 5.57 -19.81 -16.04
CA THR A 2 6.72 -20.63 -15.66
C THR A 2 6.55 -21.14 -14.23
N GLU A 3 7.27 -22.20 -13.85
CA GLU A 3 7.24 -22.74 -12.47
C GLU A 3 7.65 -21.69 -11.42
N PHE A 4 8.48 -20.73 -11.82
CA PHE A 4 8.87 -19.58 -10.99
C PHE A 4 7.71 -18.61 -10.74
N GLU A 5 6.92 -18.29 -11.78
CA GLU A 5 5.74 -17.43 -11.66
C GLU A 5 4.65 -18.08 -10.81
N LEU A 6 4.48 -19.40 -10.90
CA LEU A 6 3.57 -20.17 -10.04
C LEU A 6 3.99 -20.11 -8.57
N THR A 7 5.28 -20.31 -8.29
CA THR A 7 5.83 -20.23 -6.94
C THR A 7 5.72 -18.82 -6.35
N PHE A 8 5.93 -17.79 -7.17
CA PHE A 8 5.73 -16.39 -6.78
C PHE A 8 4.25 -16.11 -6.47
N SER A 9 3.34 -16.52 -7.36
CA SER A 9 1.90 -16.33 -7.19
C SER A 9 1.39 -16.99 -5.91
N TYR A 10 1.83 -18.21 -5.62
CA TYR A 10 1.48 -18.92 -4.39
C TYR A 10 1.98 -18.17 -3.14
N LYS A 11 3.20 -17.63 -3.16
CA LYS A 11 3.74 -16.84 -2.04
C LYS A 11 2.97 -15.54 -1.81
N ILE A 12 2.56 -14.85 -2.87
CA ILE A 12 1.73 -13.64 -2.77
C ILE A 12 0.34 -14.00 -2.22
N GLU A 13 -0.27 -15.07 -2.71
CA GLU A 13 -1.57 -15.54 -2.22
C GLU A 13 -1.49 -15.97 -0.75
N GLU A 14 -0.44 -16.70 -0.35
CA GLU A 14 -0.19 -17.08 1.03
C GLU A 14 -0.01 -15.85 1.93
N MET A 15 0.70 -14.81 1.46
CA MET A 15 0.86 -13.55 2.19
C MET A 15 -0.49 -12.81 2.34
N LEU A 16 -1.25 -12.67 1.27
CA LEU A 16 -2.52 -11.93 1.26
C LEU A 16 -3.64 -12.66 2.02
N SER A 17 -3.67 -14.00 1.97
CA SER A 17 -4.69 -14.81 2.64
C SER A 17 -4.64 -14.71 4.16
N ARG A 18 -3.48 -14.37 4.74
CA ARG A 18 -3.31 -14.14 6.18
C ARG A 18 -3.95 -12.84 6.68
N ILE A 19 -4.25 -11.91 5.78
CA ILE A 19 -4.87 -10.63 6.14
C ILE A 19 -6.38 -10.85 6.25
N ALA A 20 -6.97 -10.66 7.43
CA ALA A 20 -8.40 -10.89 7.64
C ALA A 20 -9.30 -9.86 6.91
N HIS A 21 -8.85 -8.62 6.81
CA HIS A 21 -9.63 -7.50 6.28
C HIS A 21 -9.42 -7.31 4.77
N PRO A 22 -10.45 -7.50 3.93
CA PRO A 22 -10.32 -7.36 2.48
C PRO A 22 -9.93 -5.94 2.05
N GLU A 23 -10.36 -4.90 2.77
CA GLU A 23 -10.04 -3.50 2.50
C GLU A 23 -8.53 -3.26 2.66
N TYR A 24 -7.92 -3.87 3.68
CA TYR A 24 -6.49 -3.78 3.90
C TYR A 24 -5.68 -4.54 2.84
N ARG A 25 -6.20 -5.69 2.35
CA ARG A 25 -5.58 -6.40 1.22
C ARG A 25 -5.54 -5.52 -0.02
N GLN A 26 -6.62 -4.80 -0.29
CA GLN A 26 -6.68 -3.90 -1.44
C GLN A 26 -5.64 -2.78 -1.34
N LEU A 27 -5.49 -2.14 -0.19
CA LEU A 27 -4.44 -1.15 0.04
C LEU A 27 -3.04 -1.72 -0.17
N LEU A 28 -2.79 -2.94 0.27
CA LEU A 28 -1.49 -3.57 0.11
C LEU A 28 -1.18 -3.84 -1.37
N VAL A 29 -2.15 -4.34 -2.13
CA VAL A 29 -2.02 -4.53 -3.58
C VAL A 29 -1.78 -3.19 -4.30
N GLU A 30 -2.48 -2.14 -3.90
CA GLU A 30 -2.30 -0.81 -4.45
C GLU A 30 -0.90 -0.25 -4.14
N LEU A 31 -0.43 -0.37 -2.90
CA LEU A 31 0.92 0.01 -2.51
C LEU A 31 1.97 -0.75 -3.32
N LEU A 32 1.82 -2.07 -3.47
CA LEU A 32 2.74 -2.87 -4.29
C LEU A 32 2.75 -2.42 -5.75
N SER A 33 1.58 -2.01 -6.30
CA SER A 33 1.48 -1.49 -7.67
C SER A 33 2.18 -0.14 -7.83
N VAL A 34 2.03 0.75 -6.85
CA VAL A 34 2.76 2.04 -6.79
C VAL A 34 4.26 1.80 -6.70
N VAL A 35 4.69 0.91 -5.82
CA VAL A 35 6.10 0.57 -5.63
C VAL A 35 6.69 -0.05 -6.90
N ALA A 36 5.99 -0.99 -7.53
CA ALA A 36 6.41 -1.57 -8.80
C ALA A 36 6.60 -0.47 -9.86
N THR A 37 5.64 0.44 -9.99
CA THR A 37 5.72 1.57 -10.93
C THR A 37 6.94 2.48 -10.64
N ILE A 38 7.26 2.72 -9.38
CA ILE A 38 8.42 3.54 -8.98
C ILE A 38 9.73 2.83 -9.36
N LEU A 39 9.85 1.54 -9.07
CA LEU A 39 11.05 0.73 -9.37
C LEU A 39 11.25 0.57 -10.89
N GLU A 40 10.18 0.40 -11.65
CA GLU A 40 10.24 0.34 -13.12
C GLU A 40 10.73 1.67 -13.72
N ARG A 41 10.38 2.80 -13.10
CA ARG A 41 10.79 4.13 -13.56
C ARG A 41 12.17 4.56 -13.08
N ASN A 42 12.61 4.08 -11.91
CA ASN A 42 13.88 4.45 -11.29
C ASN A 42 14.67 3.17 -10.97
N PRO A 43 15.32 2.55 -11.98
CA PRO A 43 16.05 1.28 -11.81
C PRO A 43 17.26 1.39 -10.85
N GLU A 44 17.72 2.60 -10.55
CA GLU A 44 18.74 2.87 -9.54
C GLU A 44 18.23 2.71 -8.10
N VAL A 45 16.92 2.77 -7.89
CA VAL A 45 16.31 2.57 -6.58
C VAL A 45 16.27 1.07 -6.30
N THR A 46 17.04 0.65 -5.31
CA THR A 46 17.04 -0.72 -4.81
C THR A 46 16.77 -0.72 -3.32
N PHE A 47 16.08 -1.75 -2.83
CA PHE A 47 15.87 -1.93 -1.39
C PHE A 47 17.15 -2.44 -0.74
N THR A 48 18.11 -1.55 -0.52
CA THR A 48 19.43 -1.89 0.05
C THR A 48 19.44 -1.90 1.58
N SER A 49 18.42 -1.32 2.23
CA SER A 49 18.43 -1.02 3.68
C SER A 49 17.59 -1.97 4.55
N GLY A 50 17.19 -3.13 4.05
CA GLY A 50 16.49 -4.16 4.82
C GLY A 50 15.08 -4.48 4.31
N PRO A 51 14.26 -5.19 5.11
CA PRO A 51 12.94 -5.64 4.68
C PRO A 51 12.00 -4.46 4.40
N PHE A 52 11.27 -4.56 3.30
CA PHE A 52 10.26 -3.58 2.90
C PHE A 52 8.96 -3.80 3.70
N ASP A 53 8.76 -2.99 4.73
CA ASP A 53 7.60 -3.09 5.61
C ASP A 53 6.41 -2.28 5.03
N CYS A 54 5.48 -3.02 4.41
CA CYS A 54 4.28 -2.45 3.81
C CYS A 54 3.34 -1.83 4.85
N ASP A 55 3.22 -2.44 6.02
CA ASP A 55 2.33 -1.98 7.09
C ASP A 55 2.76 -0.60 7.60
N VAL A 56 4.07 -0.38 7.76
CA VAL A 56 4.61 0.92 8.16
C VAL A 56 4.31 2.00 7.11
N LEU A 57 4.43 1.69 5.82
CA LEU A 57 4.15 2.65 4.75
C LEU A 57 2.66 2.98 4.66
N ILE A 58 1.77 1.99 4.75
CA ILE A 58 0.32 2.22 4.78
C ILE A 58 -0.04 3.09 5.98
N LYS A 59 0.50 2.79 7.17
CA LYS A 59 0.27 3.61 8.37
C LYS A 59 0.76 5.04 8.15
N LYS A 60 1.96 5.25 7.61
CA LYS A 60 2.47 6.59 7.31
C LYS A 60 1.56 7.34 6.32
N ALA A 61 1.06 6.65 5.29
CA ALA A 61 0.11 7.22 4.32
C ALA A 61 -1.15 7.70 5.02
N PHE A 62 -1.67 6.85 5.91
CA PHE A 62 -2.82 7.19 6.74
C PHE A 62 -2.54 8.35 7.70
N TYR A 63 -1.36 8.40 8.32
CA TYR A 63 -0.98 9.52 9.19
C TYR A 63 -0.99 10.85 8.45
N LEU A 64 -0.50 10.89 7.22
CA LEU A 64 -0.55 12.09 6.37
C LEU A 64 -1.99 12.48 6.05
N TYR A 65 -2.85 11.51 5.72
CA TYR A 65 -4.26 11.76 5.47
C TYR A 65 -5.00 12.25 6.72
N ALA A 66 -4.80 11.59 7.86
CA ALA A 66 -5.43 11.94 9.13
C ALA A 66 -5.04 13.35 9.59
N ASP A 67 -3.78 13.74 9.38
CA ASP A 67 -3.31 15.11 9.64
C ASP A 67 -4.04 16.13 8.76
N GLN A 68 -4.17 15.85 7.46
CA GLN A 68 -4.86 16.73 6.52
C GLN A 68 -6.37 16.87 6.80
N GLN A 69 -7.02 15.79 7.27
CA GLN A 69 -8.45 15.78 7.60
C GLN A 69 -8.74 16.11 9.07
N ASN A 70 -7.73 16.45 9.87
CA ASN A 70 -7.86 16.65 11.33
C ASN A 70 -8.56 15.49 12.06
N ILE A 71 -8.32 14.25 11.61
CA ILE A 71 -8.87 13.05 12.23
C ILE A 71 -8.11 12.79 13.53
N SER A 72 -8.83 12.85 14.66
CA SER A 72 -8.26 12.63 15.98
C SER A 72 -7.92 11.17 16.25
N ASN A 73 -8.67 10.24 15.64
CA ASN A 73 -8.46 8.80 15.81
C ASN A 73 -7.54 8.24 14.72
N LYS A 74 -6.24 8.11 15.05
CA LYS A 74 -5.21 7.62 14.12
C LYS A 74 -5.03 6.10 14.13
N GLU A 75 -5.91 5.38 14.83
CA GLU A 75 -5.93 3.91 14.88
C GLU A 75 -7.02 3.32 13.99
N ASP A 76 -8.06 4.09 13.68
CA ASP A 76 -9.16 3.65 12.82
C ASP A 76 -8.87 3.99 11.35
N LEU A 77 -8.52 2.97 10.56
CA LEU A 77 -8.25 3.09 9.13
C LEU A 77 -9.52 3.19 8.27
N THR A 78 -10.71 3.03 8.86
CA THR A 78 -12.00 3.10 8.14
C THR A 78 -12.16 4.36 7.26
N PRO A 79 -11.80 5.57 7.74
CA PRO A 79 -11.89 6.79 6.93
C PRO A 79 -10.94 6.79 5.73
N PHE A 80 -9.87 5.98 5.77
CA PHE A 80 -8.91 5.83 4.69
C PHE A 80 -9.43 4.88 3.61
N TYR A 81 -10.09 3.78 4.00
CA TYR A 81 -10.73 2.87 3.04
C TYR A 81 -11.85 3.55 2.25
N GLN A 82 -12.52 4.53 2.87
CA GLN A 82 -13.64 5.24 2.26
C GLN A 82 -13.21 6.45 1.41
N LEU A 83 -11.92 6.74 1.30
CA LEU A 83 -11.38 7.93 0.67
C LEU A 83 -11.82 8.08 -0.80
N GLU A 84 -11.89 6.97 -1.54
CA GLU A 84 -12.35 6.93 -2.93
C GLU A 84 -13.83 7.34 -3.09
N ASN A 85 -14.63 7.21 -2.03
CA ASN A 85 -16.02 7.65 -2.03
C ASN A 85 -16.18 9.16 -1.76
N ILE A 86 -15.11 9.84 -1.34
CA ILE A 86 -15.14 11.22 -0.84
C ILE A 86 -14.54 12.19 -1.87
N SER A 87 -13.55 11.76 -2.66
CA SER A 87 -12.88 12.63 -3.64
C SER A 87 -12.44 11.89 -4.89
N THR A 88 -12.80 12.42 -6.06
CA THR A 88 -12.29 11.95 -7.37
C THR A 88 -10.85 12.37 -7.66
N THR A 89 -10.30 13.30 -6.88
CA THR A 89 -8.94 13.85 -7.06
C THR A 89 -7.93 13.31 -6.05
N THR A 90 -8.40 12.70 -4.96
CA THR A 90 -7.55 12.25 -3.86
C THR A 90 -7.90 10.80 -3.57
N SER A 91 -7.09 9.87 -4.10
CA SER A 91 -7.18 8.42 -3.86
C SER A 91 -6.14 8.00 -2.83
N THR A 92 -6.30 6.82 -2.23
CA THR A 92 -5.31 6.20 -1.33
C THR A 92 -3.93 6.14 -1.99
N ALA A 93 -3.88 5.88 -3.30
CA ALA A 93 -2.67 5.93 -4.11
C ALA A 93 -1.94 7.29 -4.08
N THR A 94 -2.69 8.39 -3.96
CA THR A 94 -2.11 9.75 -3.85
C THR A 94 -1.30 9.91 -2.56
N TYR A 95 -1.70 9.26 -1.48
CA TYR A 95 -0.94 9.27 -0.23
C TYR A 95 0.20 8.24 -0.26
N LEU A 96 -0.02 7.08 -0.86
CA LEU A 96 1.00 6.03 -1.00
C LEU A 96 2.17 6.44 -1.91
N THR A 97 1.97 7.38 -2.83
CA THR A 97 3.02 7.91 -3.71
C THR A 97 3.90 8.98 -3.05
N LYS A 98 3.48 9.57 -1.92
CA LYS A 98 4.27 10.62 -1.22
C LYS A 98 5.51 10.10 -0.50
N PHE A 99 5.81 8.81 -0.63
CA PHE A 99 7.00 8.16 -0.06
C PHE A 99 8.12 7.93 -1.07
N SER A 100 7.95 8.37 -2.34
CA SER A 100 9.00 8.33 -3.38
C SER A 100 9.99 9.47 -3.25
#